data_AF-A0A348P2N1-F1
#
_entry.id   AF-A0A348P2N1-F1
#
_cell.length_a   1.000
_cell.length_b   1.000
_cell.length_c   1.000
_cell.angle_alpha   90.00
_cell.angle_beta   90.00
_cell.angle_gamma   90.00
#
_symmetry.space_group_name_H-M   'P 1'
#
loop_
_entity.id
_entity.type
_entity.pdbx_description
1 polymer ?
#
loop_
_entity_poly.entity_id
_entity_poly.type
_entity_poly.pdbx_seq_one_letter_code
_entity_poly.pdbx_strand_id
1 'polypeptide(L)'
;MTRRLLSIIMCVLLIMPFAILSASAQSETLYMKGPEYVRAIRLPEDEVHISKGGRSATLIPRNSFNGNDAFRFFTALNANQKTAYNQIVEAKAGLTLAADSEKSVKIPLHFYLTESEMSSFWVQNVMDATIQGAIASIIEDYPEYFWLGGYGWDADASWNSGMNKYDAVITVEIPLDESAYANWGVVKNYYNGLMSAVDSFKITGANRYQQLKSIHDQICKMVEYDTDFNNPIAHQPTSVFFEPFQPVCEGYAEAFKLLCDKVGIPCIGVVGDASGEAHKWNYVKMEDGKWYGMDLTWDDQGDILYDFFLVGSNTKDAFFGQATFGSSHTPTGEEFSGADFTLTYPTLSTTSYSLVVPNINSKLSVNAQKNMLYIEKGVLLTSQFFATANYSTPTQISGQTVTVSGATTDATVTVKNGSLTRKYTVVRWGDITADNQVNNNDYLRAKTVLQGTYNLNSEAKLAAGDFNGDGVIDAFDMFHLDEYIRS
;
A
#
# COMPACT_ATOMS: atom_id res chain seq x y z
N MET A 1 33.04 -9.26 1.39
CA MET A 1 33.30 -9.82 2.73
C MET A 1 33.27 -8.75 3.84
N THR A 2 33.29 -7.46 3.51
CA THR A 2 33.33 -6.32 4.46
C THR A 2 31.96 -5.89 5.03
N ARG A 3 30.84 -6.07 4.30
CA ARG A 3 29.45 -5.79 4.78
C ARG A 3 29.05 -6.46 6.12
N ARG A 4 29.83 -7.42 6.64
CA ARG A 4 29.43 -8.28 7.77
C ARG A 4 30.00 -7.91 9.16
N LEU A 5 30.73 -6.80 9.31
CA LEU A 5 31.32 -6.43 10.62
C LEU A 5 30.65 -5.27 11.37
N LEU A 6 29.94 -4.36 10.71
CA LEU A 6 29.30 -3.23 11.41
C LEU A 6 27.92 -3.62 11.98
N SER A 7 27.02 -4.16 11.16
CA SER A 7 25.63 -4.49 11.56
C SER A 7 25.55 -5.42 12.78
N ILE A 8 26.47 -6.40 12.88
CA ILE A 8 26.54 -7.35 14.00
C ILE A 8 26.85 -6.65 15.34
N ILE A 9 27.51 -5.49 15.34
CA ILE A 9 27.88 -4.77 16.57
C ILE A 9 26.66 -4.05 17.17
N MET A 10 25.73 -3.52 16.35
CA MET A 10 24.52 -2.86 16.87
C MET A 10 23.52 -3.84 17.49
N CYS A 11 23.37 -5.06 16.97
CA CYS A 11 22.48 -6.07 17.55
C CYS A 11 22.85 -6.46 19.00
N VAL A 12 24.08 -6.20 19.46
CA VAL A 12 24.48 -6.44 20.86
C VAL A 12 24.10 -5.28 21.79
N LEU A 13 23.95 -4.06 21.24
CA LEU A 13 23.64 -2.85 22.03
C LEU A 13 22.13 -2.71 22.30
N LEU A 14 21.26 -3.10 21.35
CA LEU A 14 19.80 -3.02 21.50
C LEU A 14 19.19 -4.12 22.40
N ILE A 15 19.98 -5.09 22.86
CA ILE A 15 19.48 -6.27 23.62
C ILE A 15 19.83 -6.20 25.13
N MET A 16 20.51 -5.15 25.60
CA MET A 16 20.81 -5.01 27.04
C MET A 16 19.65 -4.40 27.85
N PRO A 17 19.23 -5.02 28.98
CA PRO A 17 18.15 -4.49 29.80
C PRO A 17 18.59 -3.26 30.61
N PHE A 18 18.02 -2.09 30.29
CA PHE A 18 17.95 -0.87 31.11
C PHE A 18 19.14 -0.60 32.06
N ALA A 19 20.27 -0.18 31.50
CA ALA A 19 21.35 0.48 32.24
C ALA A 19 21.41 1.96 31.83
N ILE A 20 21.15 2.87 32.78
CA ILE A 20 21.11 4.32 32.49
C ILE A 20 22.53 4.85 32.25
N LEU A 21 22.91 5.02 30.98
CA LEU A 21 23.97 5.93 30.58
C LEU A 21 23.38 7.05 29.72
N SER A 22 23.27 8.24 30.30
CA SER A 22 22.82 9.45 29.62
C SER A 22 23.91 9.99 28.69
N ALA A 23 24.01 9.43 27.48
CA ALA A 23 24.68 10.05 26.36
C ALA A 23 23.60 10.60 25.41
N SER A 24 23.29 11.89 25.52
CA SER A 24 22.23 12.54 24.75
C SER A 24 22.66 12.81 23.31
N ALA A 25 22.66 11.75 22.49
CA ALA A 25 22.40 11.92 21.06
C ALA A 25 20.90 12.19 20.93
N GLN A 26 20.51 13.46 20.76
CA GLN A 26 19.20 13.75 20.19
C GLN A 26 19.26 13.35 18.72
N SER A 27 18.39 12.42 18.30
CA SER A 27 18.02 12.29 16.90
C SER A 27 17.22 13.54 16.53
N GLU A 28 17.93 14.58 16.08
CA GLU A 28 17.29 15.78 15.52
C GLU A 28 16.71 15.44 14.14
N THR A 29 15.47 14.93 14.13
CA THR A 29 14.58 15.14 12.98
C THR A 29 14.59 16.64 12.68
N LEU A 30 14.87 17.01 11.42
CA LEU A 30 15.46 18.30 11.07
C LEU A 30 14.42 19.46 11.01
N TYR A 31 13.59 19.55 12.05
CA TYR A 31 12.42 20.42 12.17
C TYR A 31 12.48 21.32 13.43
N MET A 32 13.68 21.72 13.86
CA MET A 32 13.85 22.59 15.03
C MET A 32 13.79 24.10 14.72
N LYS A 33 12.68 24.72 15.15
CA LYS A 33 12.55 26.13 15.61
C LYS A 33 12.88 27.25 14.60
N GLY A 34 11.85 27.66 13.84
CA GLY A 34 11.72 29.03 13.33
C GLY A 34 10.98 29.96 14.33
N PRO A 35 11.16 31.30 14.25
CA PRO A 35 10.50 32.26 15.15
C PRO A 35 9.03 32.54 14.78
N GLU A 36 8.15 32.62 15.78
CA GLU A 36 6.77 33.09 15.60
C GLU A 36 6.74 34.61 15.29
N TYR A 37 6.30 34.98 14.09
CA TYR A 37 6.00 36.37 13.73
C TYR A 37 4.50 36.59 13.53
N VAL A 38 3.78 36.72 14.65
CA VAL A 38 2.39 37.19 14.63
C VAL A 38 2.37 38.68 14.25
N ARG A 39 1.86 38.99 13.05
CA ARG A 39 1.36 40.33 12.69
C ARG A 39 -0.16 40.33 12.68
N ALA A 40 -0.75 41.49 13.00
CA ALA A 40 -2.10 41.56 13.54
C ALA A 40 -3.07 42.39 12.69
N ILE A 41 -4.23 41.79 12.41
CA ILE A 41 -5.58 42.38 12.48
C ILE A 41 -5.89 43.57 11.56
N ARG A 42 -6.82 43.37 10.61
CA ARG A 42 -8.12 44.09 10.58
C ARG A 42 -9.17 43.43 9.67
N LEU A 43 -10.43 43.77 9.92
CA LEU A 43 -11.63 43.52 9.10
C LEU A 43 -12.56 44.73 9.27
N PRO A 44 -13.38 45.09 8.27
CA PRO A 44 -13.04 45.30 6.86
C PRO A 44 -12.48 46.76 6.71
N GLU A 45 -12.38 47.48 5.58
CA GLU A 45 -13.21 47.57 4.36
C GLU A 45 -12.45 47.18 3.06
N ASP A 46 -13.24 46.68 2.11
CA ASP A 46 -12.99 46.42 0.67
C ASP A 46 -11.90 45.42 0.21
N GLU A 47 -10.71 45.35 0.83
CA GLU A 47 -9.69 44.32 0.50
C GLU A 47 -9.08 43.69 1.75
N VAL A 48 -8.94 42.36 1.77
CA VAL A 48 -8.41 41.60 2.93
C VAL A 48 -7.31 40.63 2.48
N HIS A 49 -6.12 40.81 3.05
CA HIS A 49 -4.91 40.01 2.83
C HIS A 49 -4.43 39.40 4.15
N ILE A 50 -4.24 38.08 4.19
CA ILE A 50 -3.90 37.30 5.40
C ILE A 50 -2.72 36.38 5.10
N SER A 51 -1.55 36.74 5.64
CA SER A 51 -0.29 36.02 5.44
C SER A 51 0.14 35.21 6.67
N LYS A 52 0.72 34.03 6.43
CA LYS A 52 1.37 33.21 7.46
C LYS A 52 2.83 32.92 7.05
N GLY A 53 3.77 33.12 7.97
CA GLY A 53 5.17 32.75 7.75
C GLY A 53 5.30 31.25 7.50
N GLY A 54 6.01 30.86 6.42
CA GLY A 54 5.98 29.49 5.90
C GLY A 54 6.60 28.43 6.83
N ARG A 55 6.11 27.19 6.69
CA ARG A 55 6.74 25.96 7.20
C ARG A 55 7.51 25.30 6.03
N SER A 56 8.70 24.72 6.26
CA SER A 56 9.49 23.97 5.25
C SER A 56 9.59 22.48 5.62
N ALA A 57 9.60 21.53 4.64
CA ALA A 57 9.72 20.06 4.82
C ALA A 57 9.63 19.25 3.49
N THR A 58 9.59 17.88 3.59
CA THR A 58 9.76 16.79 2.55
C THR A 58 8.44 16.00 2.18
N LEU A 59 8.28 15.41 0.95
CA LEU A 59 7.14 15.75 0.02
C LEU A 59 6.53 14.69 -1.03
N ILE A 60 5.18 14.67 -1.36
CA ILE A 60 4.22 14.38 -2.58
C ILE A 60 4.29 13.21 -3.68
N PRO A 61 3.63 13.14 -4.94
CA PRO A 61 2.24 12.88 -5.56
C PRO A 61 2.02 11.45 -6.29
N ARG A 62 1.13 11.02 -7.26
CA ARG A 62 0.01 11.52 -8.12
C ARG A 62 -0.93 10.40 -8.75
N ASN A 63 -1.98 10.85 -9.48
CA ASN A 63 -3.22 10.21 -10.04
C ASN A 63 -3.30 8.73 -10.49
N SER A 64 -4.48 8.06 -10.57
CA SER A 64 -5.83 8.14 -9.91
C SER A 64 -6.83 7.08 -10.51
N PHE A 65 -8.12 7.10 -10.08
CA PHE A 65 -9.28 6.26 -10.52
C PHE A 65 -9.22 4.77 -10.08
N ASN A 66 -10.29 3.95 -10.02
CA ASN A 66 -11.75 4.17 -9.88
C ASN A 66 -12.48 2.91 -9.31
N GLY A 67 -13.47 3.10 -8.44
CA GLY A 67 -14.67 2.25 -8.24
C GLY A 67 -14.51 0.93 -7.48
N ASN A 68 -13.34 0.30 -7.53
CA ASN A 68 -12.96 -0.88 -6.72
C ASN A 68 -11.84 -0.51 -5.72
N ASP A 69 -11.83 0.75 -5.29
CA ASP A 69 -10.60 1.51 -5.12
C ASP A 69 -9.58 0.95 -4.13
N ALA A 70 -8.30 1.17 -4.48
CA ALA A 70 -7.23 1.18 -3.50
C ALA A 70 -7.55 2.23 -2.43
N PHE A 71 -7.15 1.96 -1.18
CA PHE A 71 -7.36 2.91 -0.10
C PHE A 71 -6.63 4.22 -0.44
N ARG A 72 -7.39 5.31 -0.39
CA ARG A 72 -6.88 6.66 -0.60
C ARG A 72 -7.30 7.55 0.56
N PHE A 73 -6.36 8.25 1.17
CA PHE A 73 -6.59 9.21 2.24
C PHE A 73 -7.49 10.36 1.77
N PHE A 74 -7.48 10.69 0.47
CA PHE A 74 -8.51 11.51 -0.18
C PHE A 74 -9.93 11.14 0.23
N THR A 75 -10.26 9.85 0.38
CA THR A 75 -11.64 9.43 0.70
C THR A 75 -12.12 9.95 2.05
N ALA A 76 -11.24 10.04 3.05
CA ALA A 76 -11.53 10.51 4.40
C ALA A 76 -11.67 12.04 4.51
N LEU A 77 -11.12 12.81 3.55
CA LEU A 77 -11.08 14.27 3.60
C LEU A 77 -12.47 14.95 3.60
N ASN A 78 -12.57 16.10 4.25
CA ASN A 78 -13.75 16.97 4.21
C ASN A 78 -13.87 17.72 2.86
N ALA A 79 -14.96 18.45 2.64
CA ALA A 79 -15.23 19.13 1.36
C ALA A 79 -14.18 20.19 0.98
N ASN A 80 -13.67 20.97 1.95
CA ASN A 80 -12.65 21.99 1.71
C ASN A 80 -11.30 21.34 1.44
N GLN A 81 -10.94 20.32 2.23
CA GLN A 81 -9.73 19.51 2.02
C GLN A 81 -9.72 18.83 0.65
N LYS A 82 -10.86 18.26 0.20
CA LYS A 82 -11.01 17.70 -1.16
C LYS A 82 -10.87 18.76 -2.25
N THR A 83 -11.34 19.98 -1.99
CA THR A 83 -11.23 21.12 -2.92
C THR A 83 -9.80 21.62 -3.05
N ALA A 84 -9.05 21.71 -1.94
CA ALA A 84 -7.61 21.97 -1.96
C ALA A 84 -6.84 20.83 -2.65
N TYR A 85 -7.11 19.59 -2.26
CA TYR A 85 -6.44 18.39 -2.80
C TYR A 85 -6.54 18.34 -4.33
N ASN A 86 -7.77 18.46 -4.86
CA ASN A 86 -7.99 18.38 -6.30
C ASN A 86 -7.26 19.50 -7.05
N GLN A 87 -7.34 20.75 -6.60
CA GLN A 87 -6.69 21.87 -7.27
C GLN A 87 -5.16 21.75 -7.27
N ILE A 88 -4.55 21.34 -6.14
CA ILE A 88 -3.10 21.13 -6.08
C ILE A 88 -2.69 19.98 -7.01
N VAL A 89 -3.41 18.86 -6.98
CA VAL A 89 -3.18 17.70 -7.86
C VAL A 89 -3.32 18.07 -9.34
N GLU A 90 -4.35 18.82 -9.71
CA GLU A 90 -4.63 19.29 -11.07
C GLU A 90 -3.53 20.22 -11.60
N ALA A 91 -3.04 21.15 -10.78
CA ALA A 91 -1.94 22.08 -11.08
C ALA A 91 -0.56 21.40 -11.28
N LYS A 92 -0.54 20.05 -11.41
CA LYS A 92 0.64 19.19 -11.30
C LYS A 92 1.50 19.57 -10.10
N ALA A 93 0.83 19.90 -8.99
CA ALA A 93 1.38 20.42 -7.76
C ALA A 93 2.58 21.35 -7.99
N GLY A 94 2.38 22.37 -8.82
CA GLY A 94 3.37 23.40 -9.12
C GLY A 94 4.37 23.05 -10.22
N LEU A 95 4.63 21.79 -10.59
CA LEU A 95 5.77 21.45 -11.46
C LEU A 95 5.78 22.16 -12.82
N THR A 96 4.60 22.34 -13.41
CA THR A 96 4.41 23.04 -14.69
C THR A 96 4.28 24.56 -14.57
N LEU A 97 4.22 25.08 -13.34
CA LEU A 97 4.22 26.51 -13.02
C LEU A 97 5.64 27.00 -12.68
N ALA A 98 6.43 26.17 -12.00
CA ALA A 98 7.77 26.49 -11.50
C ALA A 98 8.75 26.83 -12.63
N ALA A 99 9.28 28.06 -12.63
CA ALA A 99 10.44 28.44 -13.44
C ALA A 99 11.74 28.04 -12.73
N ASP A 100 12.76 27.63 -13.49
CA ASP A 100 13.98 27.03 -12.93
C ASP A 100 14.84 28.01 -12.09
N SER A 101 14.51 29.30 -12.08
CA SER A 101 15.15 30.33 -11.25
C SER A 101 14.43 30.60 -9.92
N GLU A 102 13.26 30.01 -9.67
CA GLU A 102 12.44 30.30 -8.49
C GLU A 102 12.86 29.48 -7.26
N LYS A 103 12.65 30.05 -6.06
CA LYS A 103 12.97 29.42 -4.75
C LYS A 103 11.79 28.74 -4.08
N SER A 104 10.61 28.90 -4.66
CA SER A 104 9.37 28.26 -4.29
C SER A 104 8.51 28.17 -5.53
N VAL A 105 7.45 27.36 -5.51
CA VAL A 105 6.39 27.46 -6.51
C VAL A 105 5.06 27.76 -5.82
N LYS A 106 4.26 28.61 -6.46
CA LYS A 106 3.01 29.14 -5.92
C LYS A 106 1.83 28.55 -6.68
N ILE A 107 0.88 27.97 -5.95
CA ILE A 107 -0.34 27.36 -6.48
C ILE A 107 -1.53 28.16 -5.94
N PRO A 108 -2.20 28.98 -6.76
CA PRO A 108 -3.45 29.63 -6.37
C PRO A 108 -4.57 28.59 -6.31
N LEU A 109 -5.27 28.53 -5.18
CA LEU A 109 -6.44 27.68 -4.95
C LEU A 109 -7.66 28.57 -4.73
N HIS A 110 -8.71 28.38 -5.54
CA HIS A 110 -9.91 29.19 -5.49
C HIS A 110 -10.97 28.59 -4.56
N PHE A 111 -11.61 29.45 -3.75
CA PHE A 111 -12.65 29.09 -2.79
C PHE A 111 -13.77 30.16 -2.76
N TYR A 112 -15.00 29.72 -2.47
CA TYR A 112 -16.16 30.60 -2.31
C TYR A 112 -16.70 30.56 -0.89
N LEU A 113 -16.22 31.47 -0.05
CA LEU A 113 -16.45 31.51 1.40
C LEU A 113 -17.64 32.43 1.78
N THR A 114 -18.31 32.13 2.89
CA THR A 114 -19.34 33.00 3.48
C THR A 114 -18.74 34.01 4.47
N GLU A 115 -19.51 35.03 4.86
CA GLU A 115 -19.10 36.04 5.83
C GLU A 115 -18.70 35.43 7.20
N SER A 116 -19.42 34.39 7.66
CA SER A 116 -19.05 33.62 8.85
C SER A 116 -17.71 32.90 8.75
N GLU A 117 -17.36 32.43 7.54
CA GLU A 117 -16.10 31.74 7.25
C GLU A 117 -14.94 32.76 7.09
N MET A 118 -15.21 33.98 6.62
CA MET A 118 -14.19 35.05 6.54
C MET A 118 -13.83 35.70 7.88
N SER A 119 -14.35 35.21 9.02
CA SER A 119 -13.86 35.64 10.33
C SER A 119 -12.39 35.22 10.51
N SER A 120 -11.53 36.13 11.00
CA SER A 120 -10.07 35.90 11.01
C SER A 120 -9.63 34.66 11.82
N PHE A 121 -10.42 34.27 12.81
CA PHE A 121 -10.22 33.02 13.56
C PHE A 121 -10.58 31.77 12.74
N TRP A 122 -11.64 31.81 11.93
CA TRP A 122 -12.01 30.69 11.06
C TRP A 122 -10.99 30.53 9.93
N VAL A 123 -10.65 31.62 9.24
CA VAL A 123 -9.72 31.58 8.09
C VAL A 123 -8.40 30.92 8.47
N GLN A 124 -7.78 31.30 9.59
CA GLN A 124 -6.50 30.72 10.00
C GLN A 124 -6.64 29.22 10.34
N ASN A 125 -7.43 28.87 11.36
CA ASN A 125 -7.50 27.48 11.84
C ASN A 125 -8.09 26.52 10.79
N VAL A 126 -9.09 26.94 10.01
CA VAL A 126 -9.75 26.07 9.04
C VAL A 126 -8.97 25.98 7.73
N MET A 127 -8.26 27.02 7.29
CA MET A 127 -7.37 26.88 6.14
C MET A 127 -6.10 26.10 6.50
N ASP A 128 -5.54 26.26 7.70
CA ASP A 128 -4.44 25.39 8.18
C ASP A 128 -4.82 23.90 8.11
N ALA A 129 -5.92 23.49 8.75
CA ALA A 129 -6.40 22.11 8.69
C ALA A 129 -6.87 21.66 7.28
N THR A 130 -7.29 22.60 6.42
CA THR A 130 -7.69 22.32 5.03
C THR A 130 -6.49 22.02 4.14
N ILE A 131 -5.49 22.90 4.16
CA ILE A 131 -4.26 22.77 3.38
C ILE A 131 -3.42 21.61 3.93
N GLN A 132 -3.31 21.45 5.26
CA GLN A 132 -2.59 20.34 5.87
C GLN A 132 -3.19 18.97 5.51
N GLY A 133 -4.51 18.81 5.64
CA GLY A 133 -5.15 17.53 5.31
C GLY A 133 -5.11 17.19 3.83
N ALA A 134 -5.20 18.20 2.96
CA ALA A 134 -4.95 18.03 1.54
C ALA A 134 -3.51 17.56 1.28
N ILE A 135 -2.50 18.27 1.79
CA ILE A 135 -1.09 18.00 1.52
C ILE A 135 -0.64 16.64 2.09
N ALA A 136 -0.98 16.30 3.34
CA ALA A 136 -0.70 14.98 3.92
C ALA A 136 -1.27 13.84 3.05
N SER A 137 -2.51 14.00 2.57
CA SER A 137 -3.12 12.99 1.70
C SER A 137 -2.50 12.92 0.31
N ILE A 138 -1.84 13.98 -0.18
CA ILE A 138 -1.11 13.98 -1.47
C ILE A 138 0.34 13.47 -1.28
N ILE A 139 0.85 13.27 -0.06
CA ILE A 139 2.07 12.48 0.18
C ILE A 139 1.70 10.98 0.16
N GLU A 140 0.66 10.62 0.90
CA GLU A 140 0.37 9.19 1.15
C GLU A 140 -0.38 8.45 0.04
N ASP A 141 -1.26 9.13 -0.70
CA ASP A 141 -1.93 8.53 -1.85
C ASP A 141 -0.96 8.19 -2.99
N TYR A 142 0.25 8.73 -2.90
CA TYR A 142 0.83 9.54 -3.94
C TYR A 142 2.31 9.93 -3.57
N PRO A 143 3.35 9.07 -3.74
CA PRO A 143 4.77 9.41 -3.45
C PRO A 143 5.75 9.73 -4.63
N GLU A 144 5.36 9.65 -5.91
CA GLU A 144 6.26 9.55 -7.09
C GLU A 144 7.06 10.79 -7.54
N TYR A 145 7.02 11.87 -6.80
CA TYR A 145 7.91 13.03 -6.91
C TYR A 145 7.88 13.84 -5.61
N PHE A 146 8.74 14.83 -5.42
CA PHE A 146 9.17 15.15 -4.06
C PHE A 146 9.12 16.67 -3.78
N TRP A 147 7.92 17.33 -3.91
CA TRP A 147 7.67 18.78 -3.61
C TRP A 147 6.29 19.39 -3.11
N LEU A 148 5.33 18.68 -2.47
CA LEU A 148 4.46 19.22 -1.37
C LEU A 148 4.75 18.46 -0.05
N GLY A 149 5.19 19.13 1.02
CA GLY A 149 5.62 18.45 2.25
C GLY A 149 5.95 19.38 3.41
N GLY A 150 6.61 20.50 3.12
CA GLY A 150 6.38 21.75 3.86
C GLY A 150 5.85 22.80 2.91
N TYR A 151 5.12 23.75 3.44
CA TYR A 151 4.41 24.76 2.69
C TYR A 151 4.19 26.02 3.55
N GLY A 152 4.27 27.19 2.92
CA GLY A 152 3.52 28.36 3.34
C GLY A 152 2.13 28.38 2.70
N TRP A 153 1.24 29.20 3.24
CA TRP A 153 0.06 29.64 2.50
C TRP A 153 -0.24 31.09 2.84
N ASP A 154 -0.84 31.76 1.87
CA ASP A 154 -1.25 33.16 1.91
C ASP A 154 -2.69 33.26 1.35
N ALA A 155 -3.45 34.28 1.73
CA ALA A 155 -4.86 34.39 1.37
C ALA A 155 -5.28 35.83 1.06
N ASP A 156 -5.72 36.04 -0.18
CA ASP A 156 -6.41 37.25 -0.63
C ASP A 156 -7.91 36.95 -0.79
N ALA A 157 -8.79 37.85 -0.32
CA ALA A 157 -10.24 37.69 -0.45
C ALA A 157 -10.96 38.99 -0.83
N SER A 158 -11.92 38.88 -1.75
CA SER A 158 -12.76 39.98 -2.25
C SER A 158 -14.25 39.63 -2.17
N TRP A 159 -15.13 40.61 -1.98
CA TRP A 159 -16.57 40.35 -1.87
C TRP A 159 -17.25 40.27 -3.24
N ASN A 160 -17.84 39.11 -3.56
CA ASN A 160 -18.62 38.89 -4.77
C ASN A 160 -20.13 39.07 -4.49
N SER A 161 -20.62 40.28 -4.75
CA SER A 161 -22.03 40.65 -4.57
C SER A 161 -23.01 39.86 -5.46
N GLY A 162 -22.55 39.27 -6.56
CA GLY A 162 -23.37 38.42 -7.43
C GLY A 162 -23.62 37.01 -6.86
N MET A 163 -22.73 36.53 -5.98
CA MET A 163 -22.86 35.23 -5.30
C MET A 163 -23.21 35.35 -3.80
N ASN A 164 -23.21 36.57 -3.25
CA ASN A 164 -23.34 36.84 -1.81
C ASN A 164 -22.32 36.01 -0.98
N LYS A 165 -21.07 36.02 -1.47
CA LYS A 165 -19.93 35.27 -0.94
C LYS A 165 -18.64 36.04 -1.19
N TYR A 166 -17.59 35.70 -0.45
CA TYR A 166 -16.23 36.08 -0.80
C TYR A 166 -15.67 35.13 -1.86
N ASP A 167 -15.01 35.72 -2.86
CA ASP A 167 -14.13 35.04 -3.79
C ASP A 167 -12.72 35.11 -3.20
N ALA A 168 -12.17 33.96 -2.81
CA ALA A 168 -10.94 33.86 -2.04
C ALA A 168 -9.90 33.02 -2.78
N VAL A 169 -8.67 33.53 -2.87
CA VAL A 169 -7.53 32.88 -3.48
C VAL A 169 -6.53 32.53 -2.38
N ILE A 170 -6.43 31.25 -2.04
CA ILE A 170 -5.43 30.73 -1.12
C ILE A 170 -4.21 30.34 -1.95
N THR A 171 -3.13 31.10 -1.88
CA THR A 171 -1.87 30.76 -2.56
C THR A 171 -1.05 29.84 -1.66
N VAL A 172 -0.99 28.55 -1.99
CA VAL A 172 -0.06 27.61 -1.37
C VAL A 172 1.33 27.85 -1.97
N GLU A 173 2.33 28.07 -1.12
CA GLU A 173 3.72 28.26 -1.53
C GLU A 173 4.57 27.09 -1.02
N ILE A 174 5.08 26.30 -1.95
CA ILE A 174 5.94 25.15 -1.65
C ILE A 174 7.40 25.50 -1.97
N PRO A 175 8.30 25.55 -0.98
CA PRO A 175 9.69 25.93 -1.17
C PRO A 175 10.47 24.84 -1.93
N LEU A 176 11.52 25.26 -2.64
CA LEU A 176 12.53 24.34 -3.16
C LEU A 176 13.40 23.85 -1.99
N ASP A 177 13.56 22.53 -1.87
CA ASP A 177 14.59 21.97 -0.98
C ASP A 177 15.98 22.18 -1.60
N GLU A 178 16.67 23.23 -1.15
CA GLU A 178 18.01 23.57 -1.62
C GLU A 178 19.12 22.64 -1.09
N SER A 179 18.82 21.73 -0.16
CA SER A 179 19.75 20.68 0.28
C SER A 179 19.78 19.50 -0.69
N ALA A 180 18.62 19.15 -1.27
CA ALA A 180 18.48 18.12 -2.28
C ALA A 180 18.65 18.64 -3.72
N TYR A 181 18.19 19.88 -4.01
CA TYR A 181 18.02 20.36 -5.39
C TYR A 181 18.50 21.78 -5.64
N ALA A 182 19.39 21.92 -6.62
CA ALA A 182 19.89 23.23 -7.06
C ALA A 182 18.84 24.12 -7.78
N ASN A 183 17.75 23.53 -8.29
CA ASN A 183 16.64 24.24 -8.97
C ASN A 183 15.49 23.29 -9.34
N TRP A 184 14.34 23.85 -9.68
CA TRP A 184 13.17 23.14 -10.23
C TRP A 184 13.44 22.34 -11.51
N GLY A 185 14.50 22.65 -12.28
CA GLY A 185 14.94 21.85 -13.42
C GLY A 185 15.50 20.49 -13.01
N VAL A 186 16.31 20.44 -11.94
CA VAL A 186 16.79 19.18 -11.34
C VAL A 186 15.62 18.36 -10.81
N VAL A 187 14.69 19.02 -10.12
CA VAL A 187 13.47 18.42 -9.59
C VAL A 187 12.63 17.73 -10.68
N LYS A 188 12.42 18.39 -11.83
CA LYS A 188 11.76 17.81 -13.03
C LYS A 188 12.50 16.57 -13.56
N ASN A 189 13.83 16.56 -13.52
CA ASN A 189 14.64 15.44 -14.00
C ASN A 189 14.55 14.23 -13.08
N TYR A 190 14.61 14.41 -11.75
CA TYR A 190 14.45 13.32 -10.78
C TYR A 190 13.07 12.67 -10.90
N TYR A 191 12.00 13.44 -11.19
CA TYR A 191 10.66 12.86 -11.42
C TYR A 191 10.62 11.98 -12.65
N ASN A 192 11.04 12.51 -13.81
CA ASN A 192 11.05 11.74 -15.05
C ASN A 192 11.90 10.47 -14.92
N GLY A 193 13.01 10.55 -14.18
CA GLY A 193 13.83 9.40 -13.82
C GLY A 193 13.10 8.40 -12.91
N LEU A 194 12.45 8.85 -11.84
CA LEU A 194 11.75 7.99 -10.87
C LEU A 194 10.60 7.24 -11.54
N MET A 195 9.76 7.92 -12.32
CA MET A 195 8.72 7.27 -13.12
C MET A 195 9.31 6.25 -14.09
N SER A 196 10.42 6.56 -14.75
CA SER A 196 11.10 5.62 -15.67
C SER A 196 11.68 4.41 -14.92
N ALA A 197 12.23 4.61 -13.72
CA ALA A 197 12.79 3.54 -12.89
C ALA A 197 11.67 2.59 -12.43
N VAL A 198 10.62 3.14 -11.82
CA VAL A 198 9.38 2.43 -11.45
C VAL A 198 8.81 1.69 -12.66
N ASP A 199 8.70 2.33 -13.83
CA ASP A 199 8.14 1.68 -15.02
C ASP A 199 9.00 0.54 -15.57
N SER A 200 10.33 0.68 -15.47
CA SER A 200 11.28 -0.34 -15.90
C SER A 200 11.35 -1.56 -14.96
N PHE A 201 10.97 -1.40 -13.68
CA PHE A 201 11.18 -2.37 -12.61
C PHE A 201 10.51 -3.73 -12.89
N LYS A 202 11.19 -4.83 -12.52
CA LYS A 202 10.77 -6.20 -12.89
C LYS A 202 10.12 -6.93 -11.71
N ILE A 203 8.83 -6.66 -11.52
CA ILE A 203 7.98 -7.39 -10.58
C ILE A 203 7.65 -8.77 -11.16
N THR A 204 7.89 -9.83 -10.40
CA THR A 204 7.68 -11.23 -10.80
C THR A 204 6.76 -11.98 -9.84
N GLY A 205 6.07 -13.01 -10.33
CA GLY A 205 5.13 -13.81 -9.52
C GLY A 205 3.75 -13.94 -10.17
N ALA A 206 3.04 -15.01 -9.85
CA ALA A 206 1.72 -15.34 -10.39
C ALA A 206 0.55 -14.92 -9.46
N ASN A 207 0.84 -14.34 -8.30
CA ASN A 207 -0.13 -13.86 -7.32
C ASN A 207 0.45 -12.72 -6.46
N ARG A 208 -0.42 -12.01 -5.73
CA ARG A 208 -0.09 -10.82 -4.94
C ARG A 208 1.05 -11.08 -3.95
N TYR A 209 1.02 -12.21 -3.24
CA TYR A 209 2.07 -12.58 -2.28
C TYR A 209 3.45 -12.72 -2.97
N GLN A 210 3.52 -13.38 -4.12
CA GLN A 210 4.77 -13.52 -4.88
C GLN A 210 5.24 -12.19 -5.47
N GLN A 211 4.33 -11.31 -5.91
CA GLN A 211 4.66 -9.98 -6.42
C GLN A 211 5.21 -9.07 -5.32
N LEU A 212 4.57 -9.03 -4.14
CA LEU A 212 5.04 -8.28 -2.97
C LEU A 212 6.43 -8.75 -2.51
N LYS A 213 6.62 -10.08 -2.46
CA LYS A 213 7.94 -10.70 -2.22
C LYS A 213 8.95 -10.24 -3.27
N SER A 214 8.58 -10.23 -4.55
CA SER A 214 9.46 -9.81 -5.64
C SER A 214 9.86 -8.33 -5.55
N ILE A 215 8.98 -7.44 -5.07
CA ILE A 215 9.30 -6.04 -4.80
C ILE A 215 10.24 -5.94 -3.60
N HIS A 216 9.83 -6.47 -2.44
CA HIS A 216 10.58 -6.48 -1.18
C HIS A 216 12.00 -7.02 -1.35
N ASP A 217 12.12 -8.24 -1.89
CA ASP A 217 13.39 -8.90 -2.19
C ASP A 217 14.31 -8.10 -3.10
N GLN A 218 13.79 -7.20 -3.94
CA GLN A 218 14.62 -6.40 -4.86
C GLN A 218 15.02 -5.07 -4.23
N ILE A 219 14.15 -4.39 -3.48
CA ILE A 219 14.50 -3.18 -2.73
C ILE A 219 15.67 -3.48 -1.77
N CYS A 220 15.51 -4.43 -0.85
CA CYS A 220 16.54 -4.83 0.13
C CYS A 220 17.78 -5.53 -0.48
N LYS A 221 17.97 -5.48 -1.81
CA LYS A 221 19.20 -5.87 -2.52
C LYS A 221 19.87 -4.73 -3.28
N MET A 222 19.12 -3.68 -3.62
CA MET A 222 19.64 -2.49 -4.29
C MET A 222 20.26 -1.50 -3.31
N VAL A 223 19.72 -1.41 -2.10
CA VAL A 223 19.97 -0.32 -1.15
C VAL A 223 20.88 -0.69 0.03
N GLU A 224 21.23 0.30 0.85
CA GLU A 224 21.86 0.17 2.17
C GLU A 224 21.40 1.37 3.03
N TYR A 225 20.74 1.13 4.17
CA TYR A 225 20.08 2.18 5.00
C TYR A 225 21.04 3.35 5.34
N ASP A 226 20.58 4.60 5.21
CA ASP A 226 21.38 5.77 5.59
C ASP A 226 21.39 5.99 7.11
N THR A 227 22.30 5.31 7.80
CA THR A 227 22.49 5.44 9.25
C THR A 227 23.01 6.81 9.68
N ASP A 228 23.59 7.57 8.75
CA ASP A 228 24.30 8.81 9.03
C ASP A 228 23.49 10.04 8.60
N PHE A 229 22.35 9.84 7.94
CA PHE A 229 21.44 10.87 7.40
C PHE A 229 22.16 11.89 6.50
N ASN A 230 23.15 11.41 5.72
CA ASN A 230 24.00 12.22 4.84
C ASN A 230 23.44 12.39 3.42
N ASN A 231 22.53 11.52 2.98
CA ASN A 231 21.92 11.57 1.66
C ASN A 231 20.69 12.51 1.68
N PRO A 232 20.71 13.69 1.02
CA PRO A 232 19.64 14.68 1.14
C PRO A 232 18.30 14.26 0.50
N ILE A 233 18.25 13.10 -0.16
CA ILE A 233 17.01 12.49 -0.67
C ILE A 233 16.60 11.22 0.09
N ALA A 234 17.22 10.88 1.22
CA ALA A 234 17.00 9.59 1.91
C ALA A 234 15.53 9.34 2.33
N HIS A 235 14.80 10.39 2.72
CA HIS A 235 13.38 10.31 3.09
C HIS A 235 12.43 10.19 1.87
N GLN A 236 12.95 10.06 0.65
CA GLN A 236 12.16 10.07 -0.58
C GLN A 236 12.33 8.76 -1.37
N PRO A 237 11.35 8.31 -2.16
CA PRO A 237 11.46 7.08 -2.95
C PRO A 237 12.58 7.12 -4.00
N THR A 238 13.02 8.31 -4.42
CA THR A 238 14.19 8.53 -5.30
C THR A 238 15.46 7.86 -4.78
N SER A 239 15.67 7.82 -3.46
CA SER A 239 16.82 7.20 -2.81
C SER A 239 16.89 5.66 -2.97
N VAL A 240 15.78 5.00 -3.34
CA VAL A 240 15.75 3.57 -3.65
C VAL A 240 16.16 3.28 -5.10
N PHE A 241 16.08 4.28 -6.00
CA PHE A 241 16.31 4.12 -7.44
C PHE A 241 17.53 4.85 -8.00
N PHE A 242 18.19 5.71 -7.20
CA PHE A 242 19.39 6.46 -7.60
C PHE A 242 20.53 6.34 -6.59
N GLU A 243 21.76 6.41 -7.11
CA GLU A 243 23.00 6.58 -6.31
C GLU A 243 22.83 7.72 -5.29
N PRO A 244 23.22 7.54 -4.02
CA PRO A 244 24.04 6.43 -3.49
C PRO A 244 23.26 5.15 -3.12
N PHE A 245 21.96 5.05 -3.44
CA PHE A 245 21.05 3.98 -3.01
C PHE A 245 20.90 3.86 -1.49
N GLN A 246 20.84 5.02 -0.79
CA GLN A 246 20.75 5.10 0.66
C GLN A 246 19.43 5.76 1.13
N PRO A 247 18.32 4.99 1.21
CA PRO A 247 17.07 5.43 1.82
C PRO A 247 17.11 5.40 3.36
N VAL A 248 16.17 6.12 3.96
CA VAL A 248 15.64 5.84 5.31
C VAL A 248 14.18 5.37 5.21
N CYS A 249 13.49 5.16 6.33
CA CYS A 249 12.21 4.42 6.39
C CYS A 249 11.14 4.93 5.42
N GLU A 250 11.01 6.25 5.25
CA GLU A 250 10.07 6.88 4.32
C GLU A 250 10.40 6.52 2.86
N GLY A 251 11.68 6.55 2.48
CA GLY A 251 12.15 6.16 1.15
C GLY A 251 11.86 4.69 0.81
N TYR A 252 12.04 3.77 1.77
CA TYR A 252 11.61 2.37 1.62
C TYR A 252 10.09 2.27 1.43
N ALA A 253 9.31 2.88 2.32
CA ALA A 253 7.85 2.75 2.35
C ALA A 253 7.18 3.35 1.12
N GLU A 254 7.68 4.48 0.63
CA GLU A 254 7.16 5.19 -0.54
C GLU A 254 7.55 4.50 -1.84
N ALA A 255 8.79 4.00 -1.97
CA ALA A 255 9.20 3.22 -3.14
C ALA A 255 8.42 1.89 -3.25
N PHE A 256 8.13 1.24 -2.11
CA PHE A 256 7.31 0.04 -2.07
C PHE A 256 5.84 0.32 -2.45
N LYS A 257 5.26 1.41 -1.96
CA LYS A 257 3.91 1.89 -2.36
C LYS A 257 3.81 2.05 -3.88
N LEU A 258 4.75 2.77 -4.50
CA LEU A 258 4.80 2.99 -5.95
C LEU A 258 4.86 1.70 -6.76
N LEU A 259 5.70 0.76 -6.33
CA LEU A 259 5.81 -0.53 -7.00
C LEU A 259 4.58 -1.43 -6.77
N CYS A 260 3.83 -1.25 -5.68
CA CYS A 260 2.54 -1.89 -5.48
C CYS A 260 1.43 -1.29 -6.37
N ASP A 261 1.37 0.05 -6.48
CA ASP A 261 0.41 0.75 -7.37
C ASP A 261 0.57 0.29 -8.82
N LYS A 262 1.83 0.18 -9.29
CA LYS A 262 2.18 -0.28 -10.65
C LYS A 262 1.58 -1.64 -11.05
N VAL A 263 1.28 -2.51 -10.09
CA VAL A 263 0.63 -3.82 -10.32
C VAL A 263 -0.76 -3.93 -9.70
N GLY A 264 -1.38 -2.80 -9.31
CA GLY A 264 -2.75 -2.75 -8.79
C GLY A 264 -2.92 -3.47 -7.44
N ILE A 265 -1.88 -3.49 -6.61
CA ILE A 265 -1.94 -4.05 -5.25
C ILE A 265 -2.26 -2.89 -4.28
N PRO A 266 -3.40 -2.91 -3.56
CA PRO A 266 -3.72 -1.83 -2.63
C PRO A 266 -2.71 -1.80 -1.47
N CYS A 267 -1.88 -0.78 -1.47
CA CYS A 267 -0.86 -0.46 -0.49
C CYS A 267 -1.06 0.99 -0.03
N ILE A 268 -0.67 1.30 1.20
CA ILE A 268 -0.60 2.65 1.75
C ILE A 268 0.69 2.81 2.56
N GLY A 269 1.18 4.04 2.71
CA GLY A 269 2.10 4.37 3.80
C GLY A 269 1.36 4.40 5.14
N VAL A 270 2.15 4.41 6.22
CA VAL A 270 1.71 4.54 7.60
C VAL A 270 2.82 5.26 8.36
N VAL A 271 2.55 6.46 8.86
CA VAL A 271 3.45 7.18 9.78
C VAL A 271 3.04 6.91 11.24
N GLY A 272 4.03 6.73 12.10
CA GLY A 272 3.80 6.45 13.50
C GLY A 272 5.06 6.37 14.33
N ASP A 273 4.92 5.71 15.47
CA ASP A 273 6.00 5.32 16.37
C ASP A 273 6.37 3.86 16.10
N ALA A 274 7.67 3.56 16.02
CA ALA A 274 8.21 2.21 16.06
C ALA A 274 9.21 2.08 17.22
N SER A 275 8.82 1.35 18.27
CA SER A 275 9.59 1.13 19.51
C SER A 275 10.09 2.40 20.23
N GLY A 276 9.40 3.53 20.08
CA GLY A 276 9.77 4.82 20.68
C GLY A 276 10.47 5.82 19.76
N GLU A 277 10.64 5.49 18.47
CA GLU A 277 11.23 6.36 17.45
C GLU A 277 10.21 6.63 16.32
N ALA A 278 10.28 7.81 15.70
CA ALA A 278 9.38 8.15 14.58
C ALA A 278 9.75 7.32 13.34
N HIS A 279 8.75 6.69 12.70
CA HIS A 279 8.97 5.68 11.67
C HIS A 279 7.85 5.67 10.62
N LYS A 280 8.17 5.22 9.41
CA LYS A 280 7.21 5.06 8.29
C LYS A 280 7.32 3.66 7.68
N TRP A 281 6.20 2.99 7.55
CA TRP A 281 6.08 1.63 7.00
C TRP A 281 4.85 1.53 6.09
N ASN A 282 4.45 0.32 5.66
CA ASN A 282 3.28 0.13 4.80
C ASN A 282 2.23 -0.80 5.40
N TYR A 283 0.96 -0.57 5.03
CA TYR A 283 -0.09 -1.58 5.09
C TYR A 283 -0.51 -2.03 3.70
N VAL A 284 -0.68 -3.34 3.49
CA VAL A 284 -1.10 -3.94 2.22
C VAL A 284 -2.39 -4.75 2.38
N LYS A 285 -3.34 -4.57 1.46
CA LYS A 285 -4.58 -5.35 1.43
C LYS A 285 -4.40 -6.62 0.61
N MET A 286 -4.73 -7.78 1.19
CA MET A 286 -4.65 -9.07 0.51
C MET A 286 -6.02 -9.52 -0.05
N GLU A 287 -6.04 -10.64 -0.77
CA GLU A 287 -7.22 -11.11 -1.50
C GLU A 287 -8.36 -11.63 -0.59
N ASP A 288 -8.09 -11.84 0.70
CA ASP A 288 -9.12 -12.13 1.70
C ASP A 288 -9.79 -10.86 2.27
N GLY A 289 -9.42 -9.70 1.74
CA GLY A 289 -9.99 -8.39 2.07
C GLY A 289 -9.35 -7.68 3.27
N LYS A 290 -8.45 -8.32 4.02
CA LYS A 290 -7.79 -7.73 5.19
C LYS A 290 -6.51 -6.98 4.85
N TRP A 291 -6.11 -6.10 5.77
CA TRP A 291 -4.84 -5.37 5.74
C TRP A 291 -3.77 -6.05 6.61
N TYR A 292 -2.54 -5.94 6.17
CA TYR A 292 -1.36 -6.58 6.76
C TYR A 292 -0.20 -5.61 6.81
N GLY A 293 0.61 -5.67 7.86
CA GLY A 293 1.84 -4.88 8.01
C GLY A 293 2.91 -5.33 7.02
N MET A 294 3.72 -4.37 6.59
CA MET A 294 4.90 -4.52 5.74
C MET A 294 5.91 -3.47 6.21
N ASP A 295 7.06 -3.89 6.73
CA ASP A 295 8.19 -2.98 6.93
C ASP A 295 9.48 -3.56 6.34
N LEU A 296 9.87 -2.98 5.20
CA LEU A 296 11.10 -3.33 4.49
C LEU A 296 12.35 -2.84 5.23
N THR A 297 12.21 -1.82 6.06
CA THR A 297 13.31 -1.18 6.79
C THR A 297 13.84 -2.13 7.86
N TRP A 298 12.95 -2.66 8.70
CA TRP A 298 13.33 -3.62 9.74
C TRP A 298 13.59 -5.02 9.15
N ASP A 299 13.01 -5.38 8.00
CA ASP A 299 13.39 -6.62 7.30
C ASP A 299 14.73 -6.52 6.53
N ASP A 300 15.33 -5.34 6.33
CA ASP A 300 16.64 -5.14 5.67
C ASP A 300 17.82 -5.07 6.66
N GLN A 301 18.18 -6.22 7.25
CA GLN A 301 19.29 -6.33 8.21
C GLN A 301 20.60 -6.83 7.58
N GLY A 302 20.84 -6.52 6.30
CA GLY A 302 22.03 -6.89 5.53
C GLY A 302 22.10 -8.36 5.07
N ASP A 303 21.45 -9.28 5.78
CA ASP A 303 20.78 -10.45 5.20
C ASP A 303 19.26 -10.21 5.36
N ILE A 304 18.46 -10.47 4.31
CA ILE A 304 17.04 -10.07 4.27
C ILE A 304 16.17 -10.97 5.16
N LEU A 305 15.45 -10.37 6.09
CA LEU A 305 14.48 -11.00 6.99
C LEU A 305 13.05 -10.90 6.44
N TYR A 306 12.11 -11.54 7.14
CA TYR A 306 10.67 -11.57 6.82
C TYR A 306 9.83 -11.61 8.10
N ASP A 307 10.31 -10.92 9.14
CA ASP A 307 9.67 -10.76 10.43
C ASP A 307 8.52 -9.74 10.36
N PHE A 308 8.56 -8.83 9.39
CA PHE A 308 7.55 -7.79 9.15
C PHE A 308 6.82 -7.92 7.80
N PHE A 309 7.19 -8.91 6.98
CA PHE A 309 6.51 -9.27 5.74
C PHE A 309 5.09 -9.84 5.94
N LEU A 310 4.06 -9.08 5.56
CA LEU A 310 2.63 -9.42 5.59
C LEU A 310 2.11 -9.87 6.97
N VAL A 311 2.49 -9.12 8.00
CA VAL A 311 2.18 -9.44 9.40
C VAL A 311 0.80 -8.94 9.85
N GLY A 312 0.31 -9.50 10.97
CA GLY A 312 -0.86 -8.99 11.68
C GLY A 312 -0.48 -8.40 13.03
N SER A 313 -1.39 -7.67 13.67
CA SER A 313 -1.11 -6.93 14.92
C SER A 313 -0.53 -7.80 16.04
N ASN A 314 -0.90 -9.08 16.11
CA ASN A 314 -0.44 -10.01 17.15
C ASN A 314 0.63 -10.99 16.64
N THR A 315 1.14 -10.81 15.43
CA THR A 315 2.34 -11.51 14.96
C THR A 315 3.53 -11.05 15.79
N LYS A 316 4.37 -12.00 16.20
CA LYS A 316 5.65 -11.74 16.84
C LYS A 316 6.78 -11.82 15.83
N ASP A 317 7.75 -10.92 15.97
CA ASP A 317 9.06 -11.08 15.34
C ASP A 317 9.83 -12.27 15.93
N ALA A 318 10.95 -12.63 15.30
CA ALA A 318 11.94 -13.57 15.80
C ALA A 318 13.26 -12.89 16.20
N PHE A 319 13.65 -11.78 15.56
CA PHE A 319 14.95 -11.12 15.70
C PHE A 319 14.96 -9.83 16.55
N PHE A 320 13.81 -9.23 16.84
CA PHE A 320 13.65 -7.89 17.44
C PHE A 320 13.06 -7.92 18.87
N GLY A 321 13.22 -9.04 19.58
CA GLY A 321 12.80 -9.21 20.98
C GLY A 321 11.45 -9.92 21.18
N GLN A 322 10.83 -10.41 20.12
CA GLN A 322 9.53 -11.09 20.11
C GLN A 322 8.38 -10.21 20.63
N ALA A 323 8.44 -8.91 20.35
CA ALA A 323 7.31 -7.99 20.52
C ALA A 323 6.19 -8.37 19.54
N THR A 324 4.96 -7.94 19.79
CA THR A 324 3.89 -8.04 18.77
C THR A 324 3.94 -6.84 17.83
N PHE A 325 3.65 -7.01 16.54
CA PHE A 325 3.75 -5.92 15.56
C PHE A 325 2.93 -4.69 15.98
N GLY A 326 1.68 -4.86 16.41
CA GLY A 326 0.83 -3.77 16.94
C GLY A 326 1.18 -3.32 18.37
N SER A 327 2.38 -3.65 18.85
CA SER A 327 2.97 -3.11 20.09
C SER A 327 4.38 -2.55 19.91
N SER A 328 5.07 -2.93 18.82
CA SER A 328 6.26 -2.21 18.36
C SER A 328 5.87 -1.06 17.43
N HIS A 329 4.93 -1.26 16.50
CA HIS A 329 4.51 -0.28 15.49
C HIS A 329 3.12 0.29 15.83
N THR A 330 3.07 1.59 16.15
CA THR A 330 1.86 2.31 16.56
C THR A 330 1.59 3.48 15.60
N PRO A 331 0.58 3.39 14.70
CA PRO A 331 0.25 4.49 13.80
C PRO A 331 -0.21 5.75 14.56
N THR A 332 0.35 6.90 14.23
CA THR A 332 -0.10 8.21 14.75
C THR A 332 -0.95 8.96 13.72
N GLY A 333 -0.57 8.88 12.44
CA GLY A 333 -1.16 9.68 11.37
C GLY A 333 -0.70 11.15 11.36
N GLU A 334 0.30 11.50 12.18
CA GLU A 334 0.86 12.86 12.29
C GLU A 334 1.96 13.07 11.24
N GLU A 335 1.58 13.25 9.97
CA GLU A 335 2.51 13.51 8.85
C GLU A 335 3.36 14.79 9.04
N PHE A 336 2.91 15.70 9.90
CA PHE A 336 3.60 16.96 10.21
C PHE A 336 3.58 17.25 11.71
N SER A 337 4.64 17.85 12.23
CA SER A 337 4.72 18.26 13.64
C SER A 337 3.69 19.35 13.98
N GLY A 338 2.96 19.16 15.08
CA GLY A 338 1.86 20.04 15.47
C GLY A 338 0.71 19.96 14.46
N ALA A 339 0.15 18.75 14.29
CA ALA A 339 -0.90 18.46 13.33
C ALA A 339 -2.29 18.94 13.79
N ASP A 340 -2.92 19.78 12.97
CA ASP A 340 -4.35 20.10 13.01
C ASP A 340 -5.20 19.06 12.24
N PHE A 341 -4.53 18.10 11.56
CA PHE A 341 -5.14 16.98 10.84
C PHE A 341 -4.27 15.72 10.94
N THR A 342 -4.88 14.56 11.26
CA THR A 342 -4.21 13.25 11.25
C THR A 342 -4.82 12.28 10.24
N LEU A 343 -3.96 11.46 9.65
CA LEU A 343 -4.31 10.39 8.73
C LEU A 343 -4.98 9.22 9.45
N THR A 344 -6.07 8.69 8.89
CA THR A 344 -6.79 7.54 9.46
C THR A 344 -6.44 6.25 8.73
N TYR A 345 -6.05 5.20 9.44
CA TYR A 345 -5.63 3.93 8.86
C TYR A 345 -6.69 2.81 8.95
N PRO A 346 -6.70 1.85 8.01
CA PRO A 346 -7.56 0.68 8.09
C PRO A 346 -7.08 -0.31 9.17
N THR A 347 -8.02 -1.04 9.77
CA THR A 347 -7.70 -2.05 10.80
C THR A 347 -6.93 -3.24 10.22
N LEU A 348 -5.78 -3.56 10.84
CA LEU A 348 -4.99 -4.74 10.52
C LEU A 348 -5.72 -6.06 10.84
N SER A 349 -5.35 -7.11 10.12
CA SER A 349 -5.51 -8.50 10.56
C SER A 349 -4.79 -8.71 11.89
N THR A 350 -5.36 -9.52 12.79
CA THR A 350 -4.69 -9.87 14.07
C THR A 350 -3.59 -10.92 13.92
N THR A 351 -3.50 -11.59 12.76
CA THR A 351 -2.51 -12.65 12.46
C THR A 351 -1.91 -12.41 11.08
N SER A 352 -0.66 -12.84 10.84
CA SER A 352 -0.01 -12.75 9.52
C SER A 352 -0.84 -13.39 8.41
N TYR A 353 -0.61 -12.94 7.17
CA TYR A 353 -1.12 -13.61 5.99
C TYR A 353 -0.35 -14.92 5.80
N SER A 354 -1.07 -16.02 5.57
CA SER A 354 -0.47 -17.28 5.12
C SER A 354 -1.07 -17.66 3.78
N LEU A 355 -0.24 -17.70 2.74
CA LEU A 355 -0.64 -18.20 1.45
C LEU A 355 -0.74 -19.72 1.53
N VAL A 356 -1.95 -20.26 1.45
CA VAL A 356 -2.16 -21.71 1.32
C VAL A 356 -2.32 -22.05 -0.15
N VAL A 357 -1.25 -22.60 -0.72
CA VAL A 357 -1.16 -23.01 -2.12
C VAL A 357 -1.30 -24.53 -2.27
N PRO A 358 -1.74 -25.01 -3.44
CA PRO A 358 -1.44 -26.38 -3.85
C PRO A 358 0.08 -26.61 -3.97
N ASN A 359 0.53 -27.85 -3.78
CA ASN A 359 1.92 -28.27 -4.03
C ASN A 359 2.29 -28.03 -5.50
N ILE A 360 3.53 -27.65 -5.79
CA ILE A 360 4.06 -27.50 -7.16
C ILE A 360 3.96 -28.79 -7.99
N ASN A 361 3.89 -29.95 -7.31
CA ASN A 361 3.63 -31.27 -7.92
C ASN A 361 2.21 -31.82 -7.64
N SER A 362 1.25 -30.98 -7.23
CA SER A 362 -0.13 -31.42 -7.02
C SER A 362 -0.92 -31.50 -8.32
N LYS A 363 -1.87 -32.43 -8.37
CA LYS A 363 -2.90 -32.55 -9.42
C LYS A 363 -4.09 -31.62 -9.14
N LEU A 364 -3.79 -30.36 -8.81
CA LEU A 364 -4.73 -29.31 -8.42
C LEU A 364 -4.38 -28.01 -9.13
N SER A 365 -5.39 -27.21 -9.46
CA SER A 365 -5.22 -25.80 -9.82
C SER A 365 -6.29 -24.93 -9.15
N VAL A 366 -6.05 -23.64 -9.03
CA VAL A 366 -6.95 -22.70 -8.33
C VAL A 366 -7.23 -21.49 -9.21
N ASN A 367 -8.50 -21.30 -9.58
CA ASN A 367 -8.96 -20.01 -10.09
C ASN A 367 -9.28 -19.11 -8.89
N ALA A 368 -8.34 -18.25 -8.53
CA ALA A 368 -8.45 -17.35 -7.39
C ALA A 368 -9.56 -16.28 -7.55
N GLN A 369 -9.89 -15.89 -8.78
CA GLN A 369 -10.92 -14.89 -9.07
C GLN A 369 -12.32 -15.42 -8.75
N LYS A 370 -12.59 -16.68 -9.12
CA LYS A 370 -13.88 -17.36 -8.86
C LYS A 370 -13.90 -18.17 -7.56
N ASN A 371 -12.80 -18.19 -6.80
CA ASN A 371 -12.57 -19.09 -5.66
C ASN A 371 -12.81 -20.57 -5.99
N MET A 372 -12.45 -21.02 -7.20
CA MET A 372 -12.66 -22.41 -7.65
C MET A 372 -11.38 -23.23 -7.50
N LEU A 373 -11.51 -24.44 -6.96
CA LEU A 373 -10.44 -25.42 -6.80
C LEU A 373 -10.69 -26.58 -7.76
N TYR A 374 -9.83 -26.72 -8.76
CA TYR A 374 -9.89 -27.79 -9.74
C TYR A 374 -9.12 -29.00 -9.24
N ILE A 375 -9.69 -30.19 -9.43
CA ILE A 375 -9.21 -31.47 -8.91
C ILE A 375 -9.29 -32.54 -10.00
N GLU A 376 -8.18 -33.21 -10.28
CA GLU A 376 -8.22 -34.39 -11.15
C GLU A 376 -8.91 -35.62 -10.49
N LYS A 377 -9.35 -36.55 -11.34
CA LYS A 377 -9.80 -37.90 -10.98
C LYS A 377 -8.80 -38.58 -10.02
N GLY A 378 -9.30 -39.16 -8.93
CA GLY A 378 -8.51 -39.92 -7.95
C GLY A 378 -7.69 -39.11 -6.92
N VAL A 379 -7.66 -37.78 -6.99
CA VAL A 379 -6.85 -36.97 -6.05
C VAL A 379 -7.49 -36.87 -4.67
N LEU A 380 -6.70 -37.22 -3.64
CA LEU A 380 -7.02 -37.01 -2.21
C LEU A 380 -6.45 -35.67 -1.74
N LEU A 381 -7.35 -34.71 -1.45
CA LEU A 381 -7.01 -33.33 -1.12
C LEU A 381 -6.17 -33.12 0.16
N THR A 382 -6.24 -34.04 1.12
CA THR A 382 -5.63 -33.91 2.46
C THR A 382 -4.10 -33.88 2.47
N SER A 383 -3.45 -34.21 1.35
CA SER A 383 -1.98 -34.20 1.20
C SER A 383 -1.45 -33.15 0.22
N GLN A 384 -2.33 -32.32 -0.36
CA GLN A 384 -2.01 -31.51 -1.54
C GLN A 384 -1.76 -30.03 -1.26
N PHE A 385 -2.08 -29.53 -0.07
CA PHE A 385 -1.94 -28.11 0.31
C PHE A 385 -0.71 -27.86 1.18
N PHE A 386 -0.03 -26.75 0.93
CA PHE A 386 1.10 -26.23 1.68
C PHE A 386 0.80 -24.79 2.12
N ALA A 387 1.11 -24.47 3.36
CA ALA A 387 0.98 -23.13 3.91
C ALA A 387 2.36 -22.49 4.03
N THR A 388 2.54 -21.27 3.52
CA THR A 388 3.73 -20.48 3.85
C THR A 388 3.64 -20.04 5.31
N ALA A 389 4.46 -20.64 6.18
CA ALA A 389 4.74 -20.12 7.51
C ALA A 389 6.03 -19.30 7.44
N ASN A 390 5.94 -18.00 7.77
CA ASN A 390 7.01 -17.00 7.79
C ASN A 390 8.19 -17.30 6.85
N TYR A 391 7.87 -17.27 5.54
CA TYR A 391 8.76 -17.26 4.37
C TYR A 391 9.71 -18.46 4.15
N SER A 392 10.14 -19.15 5.21
CA SER A 392 11.36 -19.97 5.25
C SER A 392 11.42 -21.11 4.24
N THR A 393 10.27 -21.72 3.90
CA THR A 393 10.07 -22.61 2.75
C THR A 393 8.58 -23.01 2.67
N PRO A 394 8.12 -23.64 1.57
CA PRO A 394 6.88 -24.41 1.55
C PRO A 394 7.03 -25.71 2.38
N THR A 395 7.02 -25.57 3.71
CA THR A 395 7.17 -26.70 4.64
C THR A 395 5.94 -27.59 4.63
N GLN A 396 6.11 -28.93 4.64
CA GLN A 396 4.99 -29.83 4.88
C GLN A 396 4.46 -29.58 6.30
N ILE A 397 3.15 -29.35 6.43
CA ILE A 397 2.54 -28.77 7.64
C ILE A 397 2.51 -29.79 8.78
N SER A 398 3.57 -29.83 9.59
CA SER A 398 3.59 -30.55 10.86
C SER A 398 2.90 -29.71 11.93
N GLY A 399 1.87 -30.27 12.59
CA GLY A 399 1.22 -29.64 13.75
C GLY A 399 0.06 -28.68 13.48
N GLN A 400 -0.41 -28.52 12.24
CA GLN A 400 -1.67 -27.80 11.94
C GLN A 400 -2.60 -28.63 11.06
N THR A 401 -3.90 -28.55 11.31
CA THR A 401 -4.90 -29.41 10.64
C THR A 401 -5.57 -28.71 9.45
N VAL A 402 -5.15 -29.08 8.23
CA VAL A 402 -5.87 -28.72 7.00
C VAL A 402 -7.11 -29.62 6.86
N THR A 403 -8.19 -29.25 7.55
CA THR A 403 -9.45 -30.01 7.55
C THR A 403 -10.25 -29.82 6.26
N VAL A 404 -9.87 -30.54 5.21
CA VAL A 404 -10.62 -30.58 3.95
C VAL A 404 -11.96 -31.28 4.14
N SER A 405 -13.04 -30.60 3.78
CA SER A 405 -14.42 -31.12 3.75
C SER A 405 -15.00 -31.02 2.35
N GLY A 406 -15.63 -32.09 1.85
CA GLY A 406 -16.19 -32.12 0.49
C GLY A 406 -15.15 -32.46 -0.58
N ALA A 407 -15.50 -33.39 -1.47
CA ALA A 407 -14.61 -33.87 -2.52
C ALA A 407 -15.31 -33.99 -3.90
N THR A 408 -16.63 -33.81 -3.95
CA THR A 408 -17.45 -33.71 -5.16
C THR A 408 -17.31 -32.33 -5.77
N THR A 409 -17.65 -32.18 -7.05
CA THR A 409 -18.00 -30.86 -7.62
C THR A 409 -19.11 -30.17 -6.81
N ASP A 410 -19.17 -28.83 -6.88
CA ASP A 410 -20.01 -27.92 -6.08
C ASP A 410 -19.73 -27.89 -4.56
N ALA A 411 -18.98 -28.84 -4.00
CA ALA A 411 -18.71 -28.86 -2.57
C ALA A 411 -17.79 -27.69 -2.14
N THR A 412 -18.00 -27.16 -0.93
CA THR A 412 -17.11 -26.14 -0.37
C THR A 412 -15.96 -26.76 0.41
N VAL A 413 -14.79 -26.85 -0.23
CA VAL A 413 -13.52 -27.15 0.46
C VAL A 413 -13.16 -25.98 1.36
N THR A 414 -13.13 -26.23 2.66
CA THR A 414 -12.58 -25.29 3.64
C THR A 414 -11.12 -25.65 3.90
N VAL A 415 -10.23 -24.66 3.89
CA VAL A 415 -8.80 -24.82 4.17
C VAL A 415 -8.44 -23.92 5.35
N LYS A 416 -7.87 -24.49 6.41
CA LYS A 416 -7.57 -23.77 7.66
C LYS A 416 -6.08 -23.82 8.02
N ASN A 417 -5.60 -22.71 8.57
CA ASN A 417 -4.31 -22.56 9.23
C ASN A 417 -4.54 -21.67 10.46
N GLY A 418 -4.53 -22.26 11.66
CA GLY A 418 -4.90 -21.55 12.89
C GLY A 418 -6.27 -20.87 12.78
N SER A 419 -6.29 -19.55 12.97
CA SER A 419 -7.50 -18.70 12.82
C SER A 419 -7.86 -18.41 11.36
N LEU A 420 -6.94 -18.58 10.41
CA LEU A 420 -7.20 -18.33 8.99
C LEU A 420 -8.08 -19.44 8.40
N THR A 421 -9.06 -19.05 7.60
CA THR A 421 -9.99 -19.96 6.93
C THR A 421 -10.24 -19.46 5.50
N ARG A 422 -9.73 -20.18 4.49
CA ARG A 422 -10.14 -20.01 3.09
C ARG A 422 -11.25 -21.02 2.74
N LYS A 423 -12.04 -20.68 1.73
CA LYS A 423 -13.07 -21.55 1.15
C LYS A 423 -12.90 -21.55 -0.36
N TYR A 424 -13.01 -22.73 -0.98
CA TYR A 424 -13.03 -22.90 -2.41
C TYR A 424 -14.23 -23.75 -2.82
N THR A 425 -14.88 -23.40 -3.92
CA THR A 425 -15.85 -24.28 -4.58
C THR A 425 -15.10 -25.32 -5.39
N VAL A 426 -15.39 -26.60 -5.17
CA VAL A 426 -14.71 -27.70 -5.87
C VAL A 426 -15.23 -27.85 -7.28
N VAL A 427 -14.29 -28.08 -8.19
CA VAL A 427 -14.49 -28.55 -9.55
C VAL A 427 -13.69 -29.83 -9.72
N ARG A 428 -14.31 -31.00 -9.55
CA ARG A 428 -13.66 -32.26 -9.89
C ARG A 428 -13.85 -32.48 -11.38
N TRP A 429 -12.76 -32.51 -12.14
CA TRP A 429 -12.80 -32.72 -13.60
C TRP A 429 -13.60 -33.99 -13.93
N GLY A 430 -14.59 -33.86 -14.80
CA GLY A 430 -15.51 -34.92 -15.20
C GLY A 430 -16.61 -35.30 -14.20
N ASP A 431 -16.62 -34.79 -12.97
CA ASP A 431 -17.70 -35.01 -11.97
C ASP A 431 -18.79 -33.94 -12.16
N ILE A 432 -19.59 -34.08 -13.23
CA ILE A 432 -20.66 -33.15 -13.58
C ILE A 432 -21.90 -33.44 -12.72
N THR A 433 -22.07 -34.67 -12.26
CA THR A 433 -23.19 -35.07 -11.41
C THR A 433 -23.02 -34.65 -9.94
N ALA A 434 -21.80 -34.35 -9.50
CA ALA A 434 -21.41 -34.06 -8.11
C ALA A 434 -21.59 -35.26 -7.16
N ASP A 435 -21.23 -36.46 -7.62
CA ASP A 435 -21.29 -37.71 -6.83
C ASP A 435 -19.91 -38.24 -6.38
N ASN A 436 -18.83 -37.51 -6.68
CA ASN A 436 -17.41 -37.82 -6.43
C ASN A 436 -16.84 -38.92 -7.34
N GLN A 437 -17.60 -39.40 -8.32
CA GLN A 437 -17.16 -40.32 -9.34
C GLN A 437 -17.02 -39.57 -10.68
N VAL A 438 -16.38 -40.21 -11.66
CA VAL A 438 -16.23 -39.69 -13.02
C VAL A 438 -16.54 -40.86 -13.94
N ASN A 439 -17.79 -40.96 -14.38
CA ASN A 439 -18.33 -42.16 -15.00
C ASN A 439 -19.43 -41.86 -16.04
N ASN A 440 -20.06 -42.91 -16.58
CA ASN A 440 -21.10 -42.76 -17.62
C ASN A 440 -22.29 -41.89 -17.20
N ASN A 441 -22.58 -41.73 -15.90
CA ASN A 441 -23.62 -40.80 -15.42
C ASN A 441 -23.28 -39.34 -15.76
N ASP A 442 -21.99 -38.98 -15.72
CA ASP A 442 -21.49 -37.64 -16.07
C ASP A 442 -21.48 -37.44 -17.58
N TYR A 443 -21.10 -38.46 -18.35
CA TYR A 443 -21.25 -38.44 -19.82
C TYR A 443 -22.72 -38.27 -20.25
N LEU A 444 -23.64 -38.97 -19.58
CA LEU A 444 -25.09 -38.80 -19.79
C LEU A 444 -25.59 -37.43 -19.32
N ARG A 445 -24.95 -36.80 -18.33
CA ARG A 445 -25.22 -35.41 -17.92
C ARG A 445 -24.74 -34.40 -18.97
N ALA A 446 -23.49 -34.50 -19.43
CA ALA A 446 -22.96 -33.68 -20.52
C ALA A 446 -23.85 -33.80 -21.77
N LYS A 447 -24.26 -35.03 -22.11
CA LYS A 447 -25.19 -35.30 -23.23
C LYS A 447 -26.54 -34.60 -23.09
N THR A 448 -27.16 -34.63 -21.90
CA THR A 448 -28.46 -33.96 -21.70
C THR A 448 -28.34 -32.44 -21.70
N VAL A 449 -27.17 -31.89 -21.33
CA VAL A 449 -26.83 -30.47 -21.45
C VAL A 449 -26.63 -30.06 -22.92
N LEU A 450 -25.79 -30.77 -23.67
CA LEU A 450 -25.58 -30.57 -25.11
C LEU A 450 -26.89 -30.65 -25.91
N GLN A 451 -27.81 -31.54 -25.50
CA GLN A 451 -29.14 -31.68 -26.12
C GLN A 451 -30.15 -30.59 -25.71
N GLY A 452 -29.77 -29.63 -24.85
CA GLY A 452 -30.68 -28.59 -24.33
C GLY A 452 -31.79 -29.13 -23.43
N THR A 453 -31.68 -30.37 -22.95
CA THR A 453 -32.69 -31.05 -22.13
C THR A 453 -32.44 -30.93 -20.62
N TYR A 454 -31.27 -30.43 -20.22
CA TYR A 454 -30.91 -30.16 -18.83
C TYR A 454 -30.03 -28.91 -18.74
N ASN A 455 -30.33 -28.01 -17.79
CA ASN A 455 -29.52 -26.81 -17.55
C ASN A 455 -28.67 -26.97 -16.28
N LEU A 456 -27.38 -26.65 -16.36
CA LEU A 456 -26.48 -26.64 -15.20
C LEU A 456 -26.61 -25.32 -14.44
N ASN A 457 -27.35 -25.34 -13.33
CA ASN A 457 -27.50 -24.19 -12.43
C ASN A 457 -26.29 -24.02 -11.48
N SER A 458 -25.08 -24.42 -11.90
CA SER A 458 -23.83 -24.20 -11.17
C SER A 458 -22.66 -24.01 -12.15
N GLU A 459 -21.90 -22.95 -11.93
CA GLU A 459 -20.66 -22.64 -12.64
C GLU A 459 -19.57 -23.69 -12.38
N ALA A 460 -19.57 -24.35 -11.21
CA ALA A 460 -18.61 -25.41 -10.91
C ALA A 460 -18.96 -26.75 -11.58
N LYS A 461 -20.25 -27.08 -11.76
CA LYS A 461 -20.66 -28.20 -12.63
C LYS A 461 -20.39 -27.92 -14.11
N LEU A 462 -20.55 -26.67 -14.55
CA LEU A 462 -20.18 -26.24 -15.90
C LEU A 462 -18.67 -26.46 -16.12
N ALA A 463 -17.83 -25.87 -15.26
CA ALA A 463 -16.37 -25.99 -15.32
C ALA A 463 -15.82 -27.40 -15.01
N ALA A 464 -16.65 -28.34 -14.57
CA ALA A 464 -16.30 -29.77 -14.43
C ALA A 464 -16.55 -30.56 -15.72
N GLY A 465 -17.41 -30.05 -16.61
CA GLY A 465 -17.76 -30.66 -17.90
C GLY A 465 -17.26 -29.89 -19.11
N ASP A 466 -16.84 -28.63 -18.95
CA ASP A 466 -16.07 -27.82 -19.89
C ASP A 466 -14.61 -28.28 -19.83
N PHE A 467 -14.19 -29.08 -20.83
CA PHE A 467 -12.83 -29.64 -20.91
C PHE A 467 -11.91 -28.76 -21.77
N ASN A 468 -12.49 -27.96 -22.67
CA ASN A 468 -11.74 -27.13 -23.62
C ASN A 468 -11.47 -25.70 -23.08
N GLY A 469 -12.32 -25.19 -22.18
CA GLY A 469 -12.21 -23.91 -21.48
C GLY A 469 -12.97 -22.75 -22.12
N ASP A 470 -13.92 -22.99 -23.04
CA ASP A 470 -14.68 -21.94 -23.75
C ASP A 470 -15.92 -21.43 -23.00
N GLY A 471 -16.33 -22.12 -21.92
CA GLY A 471 -17.49 -21.75 -21.10
C GLY A 471 -18.82 -22.40 -21.50
N VAL A 472 -18.84 -23.39 -22.40
CA VAL A 472 -20.02 -24.26 -22.63
C VAL A 472 -19.70 -25.73 -22.34
N ILE A 473 -20.61 -26.64 -22.68
CA ILE A 473 -20.35 -28.09 -22.77
C ILE A 473 -20.85 -28.53 -24.13
N ASP A 474 -19.93 -28.85 -25.01
CA ASP A 474 -20.17 -29.07 -26.43
C ASP A 474 -19.78 -30.51 -26.88
N ALA A 475 -19.71 -30.77 -28.20
CA ALA A 475 -19.33 -32.07 -28.74
C ALA A 475 -17.84 -32.42 -28.53
N PHE A 476 -16.94 -31.44 -28.45
CA PHE A 476 -15.52 -31.64 -28.12
C PHE A 476 -15.35 -32.01 -26.65
N ASP A 477 -16.07 -31.36 -25.74
CA ASP A 477 -16.02 -31.70 -24.31
C ASP A 477 -16.57 -33.10 -24.06
N MET A 478 -17.65 -33.47 -24.73
CA MET A 478 -18.17 -34.85 -24.68
C MET A 478 -17.16 -35.89 -25.19
N PHE A 479 -16.32 -35.56 -26.17
CA PHE A 479 -15.25 -36.45 -26.62
C PHE A 479 -14.16 -36.61 -25.55
N HIS A 480 -13.65 -35.49 -25.01
CA HIS A 480 -12.61 -35.53 -23.98
C HIS A 480 -13.08 -36.15 -22.65
N LEU A 481 -14.34 -35.93 -22.26
CA LEU A 481 -14.95 -36.58 -21.10
C LEU A 481 -15.03 -38.11 -21.27
N ASP A 482 -15.35 -38.61 -22.47
CA ASP A 482 -15.37 -40.05 -22.75
C ASP A 482 -13.95 -40.66 -22.66
N GLU A 483 -12.93 -39.99 -23.19
CA GLU A 483 -11.53 -40.40 -23.00
C GLU A 483 -11.13 -40.37 -21.51
N TYR A 484 -11.50 -39.32 -20.77
CA TYR A 484 -11.16 -39.11 -19.36
C TYR A 484 -11.91 -40.07 -18.39
N ILE A 485 -13.09 -40.56 -18.78
CA ILE A 485 -13.80 -41.63 -18.06
C ILE A 485 -13.04 -42.97 -18.21
N ARG A 486 -12.45 -43.24 -19.37
CA ARG A 486 -11.72 -44.48 -19.68
C ARG A 486 -10.29 -44.55 -19.11
N SER A 487 -9.65 -43.40 -18.85
CA SER A 487 -8.29 -43.30 -18.27
C SER A 487 -8.26 -43.48 -16.76
#